data_AF-A0A4R2GYY8-F1
#
_entry.id   AF-A0A4R2GYY8-F1
#
_cell.length_a   1.000
_cell.length_b   1.000
_cell.length_c   1.000
_cell.angle_alpha   90.00
_cell.angle_beta   90.00
_cell.angle_gamma   90.00
#
_symmetry.space_group_name_H-M   'P 1'
#
loop_
_entity.id
_entity.type
_entity.pdbx_description
1 polymer ?
#
loop_
_entity_poly.entity_id
_entity_poly.type
_entity_poly.pdbx_seq_one_letter_code
_entity_poly.pdbx_strand_id
1 'polypeptide(L)'
;MNRAHPALAIAALLCLPHAAAAAPVSQTCQRDALVMLSEVREARAELAEAATASDRERCAAWRKQAATLRKASAFYKRCQTGAERDRNVANANAGVAQYDGAVRTQCGGK
;
A
#
# COMPACT_ATOMS: atom_id res chain seq x y z
N MET A 1 -26.39 -2.14 57.66
CA MET A 1 -27.33 -3.07 57.01
C MET A 1 -28.24 -2.24 56.13
N ASN A 2 -28.21 -2.43 54.80
CA ASN A 2 -29.35 -2.23 53.89
C ASN A 2 -28.92 -2.64 52.48
N ARG A 3 -29.48 -3.76 52.01
CA ARG A 3 -29.41 -4.23 50.62
C ARG A 3 -30.47 -3.51 49.80
N ALA A 4 -30.10 -2.96 48.66
CA ALA A 4 -31.04 -2.57 47.61
C ALA A 4 -30.53 -3.12 46.26
N HIS A 5 -31.43 -3.78 45.55
CA HIS A 5 -31.22 -4.63 44.37
C HIS A 5 -30.81 -3.85 43.12
N PRO A 6 -30.05 -4.46 42.20
CA PRO A 6 -30.15 -4.12 40.79
C PRO A 6 -30.46 -5.39 39.98
N ALA A 7 -31.70 -5.88 40.11
CA ALA A 7 -32.29 -6.80 39.14
C ALA A 7 -33.14 -5.96 38.17
N LEU A 8 -32.52 -5.17 37.29
CA LEU A 8 -33.17 -4.48 36.16
C LEU A 8 -32.14 -3.62 35.41
N ALA A 9 -31.42 -4.21 34.44
CA ALA A 9 -30.83 -3.48 33.31
C ALA A 9 -30.12 -4.44 32.32
N ILE A 10 -30.76 -5.56 31.93
CA ILE A 10 -30.29 -6.37 30.79
C ILE A 10 -31.27 -6.16 29.65
N ALA A 11 -31.29 -4.96 29.06
CA ALA A 11 -32.22 -4.65 27.96
C ALA A 11 -31.72 -3.57 26.98
N ALA A 12 -30.40 -3.34 26.88
CA ALA A 12 -29.86 -2.25 26.06
C ALA A 12 -28.74 -2.68 25.09
N LEU A 13 -28.68 -3.95 24.67
CA LEU A 13 -27.62 -4.49 23.81
C LEU A 13 -28.01 -4.68 22.33
N LEU A 14 -29.09 -4.04 21.85
CA LEU A 14 -29.62 -4.25 20.49
C LEU A 14 -29.35 -3.14 19.47
N CYS A 15 -28.57 -2.10 19.79
CA CYS A 15 -28.13 -1.11 18.80
C CYS A 15 -26.68 -1.36 18.35
N LEU A 16 -26.42 -2.55 17.77
CA LEU A 16 -25.21 -2.72 16.95
C LEU A 16 -25.47 -2.02 15.60
N PRO A 17 -24.67 -1.01 15.23
CA PRO A 17 -24.81 -0.37 13.94
C PRO A 17 -24.58 -1.42 12.85
N HIS A 18 -25.55 -1.52 11.94
CA HIS A 18 -25.45 -2.37 10.76
C HIS A 18 -24.27 -1.88 9.93
N ALA A 19 -23.11 -2.54 10.07
CA ALA A 19 -21.93 -2.23 9.29
C ALA A 19 -22.30 -2.39 7.82
N ALA A 20 -22.34 -1.28 7.07
CA ALA A 20 -22.57 -1.29 5.64
C ALA A 20 -21.57 -2.27 5.02
N ALA A 21 -22.08 -3.36 4.44
CA ALA A 21 -21.27 -4.39 3.83
C ALA A 21 -20.45 -3.76 2.69
N ALA A 22 -19.16 -3.56 2.93
CA ALA A 22 -18.23 -3.21 1.87
C ALA A 22 -18.29 -4.34 0.82
N ALA A 23 -18.47 -3.97 -0.46
CA ALA A 23 -18.48 -4.94 -1.54
C ALA A 23 -17.24 -5.82 -1.47
N PRO A 24 -17.36 -7.15 -1.62
CA PRO A 24 -16.22 -8.05 -1.52
C PRO A 24 -15.20 -7.70 -2.60
N VAL A 25 -13.96 -7.44 -2.18
CA VAL A 25 -12.83 -7.27 -3.09
C VAL A 25 -12.68 -8.55 -3.90
N SER A 26 -12.51 -8.45 -5.23
CA SER A 26 -12.42 -9.65 -6.07
C SER A 26 -11.27 -10.56 -5.63
N GLN A 27 -11.45 -11.88 -5.72
CA GLN A 27 -10.40 -12.87 -5.40
C GLN A 27 -9.12 -12.58 -6.21
N THR A 28 -9.27 -12.12 -7.46
CA THR A 28 -8.15 -11.66 -8.29
C THR A 28 -7.38 -10.54 -7.63
N CYS A 29 -8.05 -9.48 -7.16
CA CYS A 29 -7.40 -8.36 -6.48
C CYS A 29 -6.71 -8.76 -5.17
N GLN A 30 -7.24 -9.75 -4.44
CA GLN A 30 -6.58 -10.27 -3.24
C GLN A 30 -5.26 -10.99 -3.57
N ARG A 31 -5.25 -11.85 -4.60
CA ARG A 31 -4.02 -12.51 -5.05
C ARG A 31 -3.01 -11.49 -5.59
N ASP A 32 -3.47 -10.56 -6.42
CA ASP A 32 -2.63 -9.50 -6.98
C ASP A 32 -2.03 -8.64 -5.85
N ALA A 33 -2.75 -8.40 -4.75
CA ALA A 33 -2.24 -7.66 -3.60
C ALA A 33 -1.04 -8.37 -2.96
N LEU A 34 -1.08 -9.70 -2.82
CA LEU A 34 0.03 -10.48 -2.26
C LEU A 34 1.25 -10.46 -3.17
N VAL A 35 1.05 -10.61 -4.49
CA VAL A 35 2.12 -10.50 -5.49
C VAL A 35 2.75 -9.11 -5.42
N MET A 36 1.92 -8.06 -5.40
CA MET A 36 2.38 -6.68 -5.40
C MET A 36 3.10 -6.33 -4.09
N LEU A 37 2.66 -6.87 -2.95
CA LEU A 37 3.37 -6.73 -1.68
C LEU A 37 4.75 -7.39 -1.73
N SER A 38 4.86 -8.57 -2.34
CA SER A 38 6.14 -9.26 -2.52
C SER A 38 7.10 -8.45 -3.39
N GLU A 39 6.65 -8.00 -4.57
CA GLU A 39 7.47 -7.20 -5.49
C GLU A 39 7.94 -5.88 -4.83
N VAL A 40 7.08 -5.23 -4.04
CA VAL A 40 7.46 -4.01 -3.31
C VAL A 40 8.49 -4.29 -2.21
N ARG A 41 8.37 -5.43 -1.49
CA ARG A 41 9.36 -5.81 -0.47
C ARG A 41 10.72 -6.11 -1.09
N GLU A 42 10.75 -6.86 -2.19
CA GLU A 42 11.96 -7.18 -2.93
C GLU A 42 12.65 -5.92 -3.46
N ALA A 43 11.91 -5.04 -4.14
CA ALA A 43 12.48 -3.81 -4.69
C ALA A 43 13.01 -2.85 -3.59
N ARG A 44 12.36 -2.82 -2.41
CA ARG A 44 12.87 -2.08 -1.24
C ARG A 44 14.13 -2.70 -0.65
N ALA A 45 14.21 -4.03 -0.59
CA ALA A 45 15.41 -4.72 -0.12
C ALA A 45 16.59 -4.40 -1.04
N GLU A 46 16.40 -4.53 -2.36
CA GLU A 46 17.45 -4.19 -3.33
C GLU A 46 17.86 -2.72 -3.28
N LEU A 47 16.92 -1.82 -3.03
CA LEU A 47 17.23 -0.41 -2.82
C LEU A 47 18.09 -0.19 -1.57
N ALA A 48 17.83 -0.91 -0.48
CA ALA A 48 18.61 -0.84 0.75
C ALA A 48 20.03 -1.38 0.54
N GLU A 49 20.18 -2.53 -0.11
CA GLU A 49 21.49 -3.11 -0.46
C GLU A 49 22.27 -2.19 -1.41
N ALA A 50 21.59 -1.52 -2.34
CA ALA A 50 22.22 -0.65 -3.30
C ALA A 50 22.73 0.69 -2.71
N ALA A 51 22.43 0.99 -1.45
CA ALA A 51 22.87 2.21 -0.78
C ALA A 51 24.40 2.30 -0.67
N THR A 52 25.08 1.15 -0.51
CA THR A 52 26.55 1.05 -0.44
C THR A 52 27.18 0.39 -1.67
N ALA A 53 26.37 0.09 -2.69
CA ALA A 53 26.81 -0.61 -3.91
C ALA A 53 27.40 0.36 -4.95
N SER A 54 27.91 -0.21 -6.05
CA SER A 54 28.42 0.58 -7.18
C SER A 54 27.33 1.45 -7.81
N ASP A 55 27.72 2.54 -8.48
CA ASP A 55 26.78 3.44 -9.17
C ASP A 55 25.91 2.68 -10.18
N ARG A 56 26.47 1.69 -10.88
CA ARG A 56 25.73 0.84 -11.81
C ARG A 56 24.61 0.07 -11.11
N GLU A 57 24.89 -0.51 -9.96
CA GLU A 57 23.92 -1.28 -9.16
C GLU A 57 22.85 -0.36 -8.56
N ARG A 58 23.26 0.80 -8.03
CA ARG A 58 22.34 1.82 -7.52
C ARG A 58 21.38 2.34 -8.59
N CYS A 59 21.90 2.59 -9.78
CA CYS A 59 21.09 2.96 -10.93
C CYS A 59 20.12 1.85 -11.36
N ALA A 60 20.53 0.58 -11.30
CA ALA A 60 19.63 -0.55 -11.58
C ALA A 60 18.51 -0.64 -10.54
N ALA A 61 18.84 -0.50 -9.25
CA ALA A 61 17.88 -0.53 -8.16
C ALA A 61 16.85 0.61 -8.25
N TRP A 62 17.29 1.84 -8.57
CA TRP A 62 16.35 2.97 -8.78
C TRP A 62 15.40 2.74 -9.95
N ARG A 63 15.89 2.22 -11.09
CA ARG A 63 15.03 1.88 -12.23
C ARG A 63 14.00 0.81 -11.86
N LYS A 64 14.43 -0.24 -11.16
CA LYS A 64 13.53 -1.30 -10.69
C LYS A 64 12.47 -0.75 -9.74
N GLN A 65 12.86 0.08 -8.77
CA GLN A 65 11.94 0.69 -7.82
C GLN A 65 10.90 1.58 -8.52
N ALA A 66 11.31 2.41 -9.49
CA ALA A 66 10.39 3.19 -10.31
C ALA A 66 9.40 2.28 -11.07
N ALA A 67 9.88 1.18 -11.68
CA ALA A 67 9.02 0.23 -12.37
C ALA A 67 8.00 -0.44 -11.42
N THR A 68 8.43 -0.89 -10.25
CA THR A 68 7.55 -1.49 -9.23
C THR A 68 6.48 -0.50 -8.75
N LEU A 69 6.83 0.77 -8.57
CA LEU A 69 5.85 1.80 -8.19
C LEU A 69 4.83 2.10 -9.30
N ARG A 70 5.23 2.05 -10.58
CA ARG A 70 4.27 2.12 -11.70
C ARG A 70 3.30 0.94 -11.68
N LYS A 71 3.79 -0.28 -11.42
CA LYS A 71 2.92 -1.46 -11.25
C LYS A 71 1.97 -1.30 -10.05
N ALA A 72 2.46 -0.81 -8.92
CA ALA A 72 1.64 -0.55 -7.74
C ALA A 72 0.53 0.49 -8.03
N SER A 73 0.87 1.59 -8.71
CA SER A 73 -0.11 2.61 -9.15
C SER A 73 -1.20 1.98 -10.04
N ALA A 74 -0.82 1.12 -10.99
CA ALA A 74 -1.78 0.40 -11.83
C ALA A 74 -2.64 -0.58 -11.02
N PHE A 75 -2.06 -1.30 -10.04
CA PHE A 75 -2.81 -2.16 -9.13
C PHE A 75 -3.84 -1.38 -8.32
N TYR A 76 -3.44 -0.27 -7.69
CA TYR A 76 -4.36 0.57 -6.90
C TYR A 76 -5.52 1.09 -7.75
N LYS A 77 -5.24 1.58 -8.97
CA LYS A 77 -6.28 2.05 -9.89
C LYS A 77 -7.31 0.97 -10.24
N ARG A 78 -6.90 -0.29 -10.36
CA ARG A 78 -7.79 -1.41 -10.72
C ARG A 78 -8.52 -2.01 -9.51
N CYS A 79 -7.86 -2.09 -8.36
CA CYS A 79 -8.31 -2.91 -7.24
C CYS A 79 -8.78 -2.13 -6.01
N GLN A 80 -8.62 -0.80 -5.98
CA GLN A 80 -9.10 0.05 -4.89
C GLN A 80 -10.09 1.11 -5.40
N THR A 81 -10.87 1.67 -4.48
CA THR A 81 -11.84 2.73 -4.76
C THR A 81 -11.79 3.83 -3.69
N GLY A 82 -12.46 4.96 -3.96
CA GLY A 82 -12.56 6.09 -3.02
C GLY A 82 -11.24 6.82 -2.75
N ALA A 83 -11.22 7.60 -1.67
CA ALA A 83 -10.09 8.46 -1.32
C ALA A 83 -8.79 7.68 -1.01
N GLU A 84 -8.90 6.43 -0.56
CA GLU A 84 -7.73 5.58 -0.32
C GLU A 84 -7.00 5.24 -1.63
N ARG A 85 -7.75 4.87 -2.67
CA ARG A 85 -7.20 4.68 -4.02
C ARG A 85 -6.41 5.90 -4.46
N ASP A 86 -7.01 7.09 -4.32
CA ASP A 86 -6.42 8.34 -4.82
C ASP A 86 -5.11 8.67 -4.10
N ARG A 87 -5.09 8.52 -2.77
CA ARG A 87 -3.86 8.69 -1.97
C ARG A 87 -2.79 7.67 -2.36
N ASN A 88 -3.14 6.40 -2.50
CA ASN A 88 -2.18 5.35 -2.83
C ASN A 88 -1.60 5.53 -4.25
N VAL A 89 -2.43 5.92 -5.22
CA VAL A 89 -1.99 6.27 -6.58
C VAL A 89 -1.07 7.48 -6.57
N ALA A 90 -1.43 8.55 -5.84
CA ALA A 90 -0.62 9.75 -5.73
C ALA A 90 0.76 9.44 -5.10
N ASN A 91 0.78 8.68 -4.01
CA ASN A 91 2.01 8.27 -3.33
C ASN A 91 2.92 7.42 -4.25
N ALA A 92 2.34 6.46 -4.98
CA ALA A 92 3.08 5.65 -5.93
C ALA A 92 3.70 6.52 -7.04
N ASN A 93 2.91 7.44 -7.61
CA ASN A 93 3.38 8.32 -8.69
C ASN A 93 4.44 9.33 -8.20
N ALA A 94 4.32 9.85 -6.97
CA ALA A 94 5.33 10.71 -6.37
C ALA A 94 6.67 9.96 -6.22
N GLY A 95 6.63 8.70 -5.77
CA GLY A 95 7.80 7.85 -5.73
C GLY A 95 8.39 7.59 -7.12
N VAL A 96 7.58 7.34 -8.14
CA VAL A 96 8.05 7.22 -9.54
C VAL A 96 8.83 8.47 -9.96
N ALA A 97 8.25 9.66 -9.73
CA ALA A 97 8.90 10.92 -10.09
C ALA A 97 10.24 11.12 -9.37
N GLN A 98 10.31 10.73 -8.09
CA GLN A 98 11.55 10.76 -7.31
C GLN A 98 12.64 9.87 -7.91
N TYR A 99 12.35 8.59 -8.15
CA TYR A 99 13.37 7.65 -8.65
C TYR A 99 13.74 7.92 -10.11
N ASP A 100 12.78 8.33 -10.95
CA ASP A 100 13.09 8.77 -12.32
C ASP A 100 13.97 10.03 -12.31
N GLY A 101 13.75 10.94 -11.35
CA GLY A 101 14.62 12.11 -11.13
C GLY A 101 16.04 11.71 -10.77
N ALA A 102 16.21 10.75 -9.86
CA ALA A 102 17.52 10.20 -9.51
C ALA A 102 18.20 9.54 -10.72
N VAL A 103 17.47 8.74 -11.50
CA VAL A 103 18.00 8.11 -12.73
C VAL A 103 18.43 9.14 -13.78
N ARG A 104 17.64 10.19 -14.00
CA ARG A 104 18.02 11.26 -14.95
C ARG A 104 19.27 12.01 -14.52
N THR A 105 19.37 12.33 -13.23
CA THR A 105 20.45 13.16 -12.69
C THR A 105 21.76 12.38 -12.49
N GLN A 106 21.70 11.10 -12.17
CA GLN A 106 22.87 10.31 -11.75
C GLN A 106 23.20 9.14 -12.68
N CYS A 107 22.28 8.70 -13.54
CA CYS A 107 22.44 7.48 -14.33
C CYS A 107 22.41 7.70 -15.85
N GLY A 108 22.45 8.95 -16.32
CA GLY A 108 22.49 9.27 -17.76
C GLY A 108 21.16 9.09 -18.51
N GLY A 109 20.03 8.91 -17.80
CA GLY A 109 18.69 9.06 -18.38
C GLY A 109 18.20 7.94 -19.31
N LYS A 110 18.71 6.72 -19.21
CA LYS A 110 18.14 5.52 -19.86
C LYS A 110 18.08 4.38 -18.86
#